data_AF-A0AAE6NVU8-F1
#
_entry.id   AF-A0AAE6NVU8-F1
#
_cell.length_a   1.000
_cell.length_b   1.000
_cell.length_c   1.000
_cell.angle_alpha   90.00
_cell.angle_beta   90.00
_cell.angle_gamma   90.00
#
_symmetry.space_group_name_H-M   'P 1'
#
loop_
_entity.id
_entity.type
_entity.pdbx_description
1 polymer ?
#
loop_
_entity_poly.entity_id
_entity_poly.type
_entity_poly.pdbx_seq_one_letter_code
_entity_poly.pdbx_strand_id
1 'polypeptide(L)'
;MFRRTNLMVNVFAPWHDRRDPASLSPHWHEDFEQASLGLQGHFIHHIRYPWGSDSTRWQADEHIACTSPSVAIIPPPAIHTTQDVGEGTARLVDIFAPPRADFALRPSFVLNEADYLVPEGLEAAAKRSGGAMSAWQTGT
;
A
#
# COMPACT_ATOMS: atom_id res chain seq x y z
N MET A 1 10.10 -5.71 -5.63
CA MET A 1 10.21 -4.66 -4.60
C MET A 1 11.63 -4.12 -4.56
N PHE A 2 11.82 -2.82 -4.34
CA PHE A 2 13.14 -2.20 -4.09
C PHE A 2 13.13 -1.46 -2.75
N ARG A 3 14.28 -1.34 -2.09
CA ARG A 3 14.40 -0.54 -0.85
C ARG A 3 15.68 0.28 -0.78
N ARG A 4 15.65 1.31 0.06
CA ARG A 4 16.81 1.96 0.69
C ARG A 4 16.50 2.14 2.18
N THR A 5 17.39 2.81 2.91
CA THR A 5 17.23 3.13 4.34
C THR A 5 15.89 3.82 4.68
N ASN A 6 15.40 4.70 3.80
CA ASN A 6 14.26 5.58 4.10
C ASN A 6 13.01 5.31 3.25
N LEU A 7 13.12 4.54 2.17
CA LEU A 7 12.02 4.31 1.22
C LEU A 7 12.00 2.86 0.75
N MET A 8 10.79 2.33 0.56
CA MET A 8 10.56 1.11 -0.19
C MET A 8 9.63 1.41 -1.36
N VAL A 9 9.89 0.81 -2.52
CA VAL A 9 9.14 1.04 -3.76
C VAL A 9 8.70 -0.31 -4.34
N ASN A 10 7.39 -0.49 -4.45
CA ASN A 10 6.77 -1.62 -5.13
C ASN A 10 6.30 -1.21 -6.53
N VAL A 11 7.02 -1.65 -7.54
CA VAL A 11 6.64 -1.43 -8.94
C VAL A 11 5.84 -2.65 -9.40
N PHE A 12 4.54 -2.49 -9.53
CA PHE A 12 3.69 -3.56 -10.07
C PHE A 12 3.91 -3.67 -11.58
N ALA A 13 3.85 -4.91 -12.09
CA ALA A 13 3.72 -5.13 -13.53
C ALA A 13 2.39 -4.50 -14.00
N PRO A 14 2.31 -3.91 -15.20
CA PRO A 14 1.05 -3.45 -15.75
C PRO A 14 0.03 -4.59 -15.80
N TRP A 15 -1.25 -4.29 -15.56
CA TRP A 15 -2.31 -5.27 -15.63
C TRP A 15 -3.49 -4.77 -16.47
N HIS A 16 -4.28 -5.71 -16.98
CA HIS A 16 -5.46 -5.44 -17.80
C HIS A 16 -6.75 -5.91 -17.13
N ASP A 17 -6.66 -6.94 -16.29
CA ASP A 17 -7.82 -7.54 -15.63
C ASP A 17 -8.08 -6.88 -14.28
N ARG A 18 -9.33 -6.50 -14.05
CA ARG A 18 -9.75 -5.90 -12.79
C ARG A 18 -9.95 -6.99 -11.76
N ARG A 19 -9.60 -6.69 -10.51
CA ARG A 19 -9.93 -7.58 -9.39
C ARG A 19 -11.45 -7.62 -9.20
N ASP A 20 -11.95 -8.80 -8.86
CA ASP A 20 -13.32 -8.99 -8.38
C ASP A 20 -13.53 -8.08 -7.15
N PRO A 21 -14.58 -7.24 -7.12
CA PRO A 21 -14.95 -6.47 -5.94
C PRO A 21 -15.13 -7.32 -4.67
N ALA A 22 -15.47 -8.61 -4.79
CA ALA A 22 -15.53 -9.54 -3.66
C ALA A 22 -14.16 -10.01 -3.14
N SER A 23 -13.06 -9.63 -3.81
CA SER A 23 -11.69 -10.06 -3.53
C SER A 23 -10.72 -8.89 -3.35
N LEU A 24 -11.20 -7.72 -2.91
CA LEU A 24 -10.34 -6.61 -2.51
C LEU A 24 -9.59 -6.93 -1.20
N SER A 25 -8.46 -6.27 -0.99
CA SER A 25 -7.56 -6.55 0.13
C SER A 25 -7.39 -5.31 1.04
N PRO A 26 -8.42 -4.90 1.80
CA PRO A 26 -8.31 -3.79 2.73
C PRO A 26 -7.30 -4.11 3.85
N HIS A 27 -6.38 -3.19 4.08
CA HIS A 27 -5.29 -3.33 5.05
C HIS A 27 -4.90 -1.99 5.67
N TRP A 28 -4.04 -2.02 6.69
CA TRP A 28 -3.55 -0.84 7.41
C TRP A 28 -2.13 -1.08 7.93
N HIS A 29 -1.47 0.03 8.29
CA HIS A 29 -0.15 0.05 8.92
C HIS A 29 -0.07 1.21 9.92
N GLU A 30 0.57 0.98 11.06
CA GLU A 30 0.63 1.90 12.21
C GLU A 30 1.81 2.89 12.15
N ASP A 31 2.83 2.59 11.35
CA ASP A 31 4.16 3.19 11.50
C ASP A 31 4.82 3.66 10.21
N PHE A 32 4.16 3.52 9.06
CA PHE A 32 4.62 4.11 7.81
C PHE A 32 3.47 4.68 6.99
N GLU A 33 3.79 5.75 6.26
CA GLU A 33 2.93 6.30 5.21
C GLU A 33 3.07 5.47 3.94
N GLN A 34 1.98 5.35 3.19
CA GLN A 34 1.97 4.82 1.84
C GLN A 34 1.58 5.93 0.86
N ALA A 35 2.32 6.05 -0.23
CA ALA A 35 1.90 6.79 -1.41
C ALA A 35 1.63 5.82 -2.56
N SER A 36 0.41 5.81 -3.09
CA SER A 36 0.05 5.05 -4.28
C SER A 36 0.09 5.98 -5.49
N LEU A 37 1.10 5.78 -6.35
CA LEU A 37 1.33 6.54 -7.58
C LEU A 37 0.67 5.83 -8.76
N GLY A 38 -0.45 6.37 -9.24
CA GLY A 38 -1.11 5.96 -10.48
C GLY A 38 -0.36 6.50 -11.69
N LEU A 39 0.28 5.62 -12.45
CA LEU A 39 0.97 5.97 -13.70
C LEU A 39 0.04 5.84 -14.92
N GLN A 40 -0.91 4.91 -14.88
CA GLN A 40 -1.90 4.67 -15.92
C GLN A 40 -3.15 4.01 -15.32
N GLY A 41 -4.34 4.33 -15.84
CA GLY A 41 -5.61 3.76 -15.39
C GLY A 41 -6.42 4.70 -14.50
N HIS A 42 -7.60 4.25 -14.08
CA HIS A 42 -8.51 4.96 -13.20
C HIS A 42 -8.75 4.13 -11.95
N PHE A 43 -8.54 4.74 -10.79
CA PHE A 43 -8.57 4.06 -9.50
C PHE A 43 -9.61 4.67 -8.58
N ILE A 44 -10.22 3.85 -7.74
CA ILE A 44 -10.89 4.32 -6.52
C ILE A 44 -10.02 3.90 -5.34
N HIS A 45 -9.59 4.87 -4.56
CA HIS A 45 -8.97 4.63 -3.26
C HIS A 45 -10.05 4.64 -2.19
N HIS A 46 -10.31 3.48 -1.60
CA HIS A 46 -11.23 3.35 -0.48
C HIS A 46 -10.43 3.54 0.81
N ILE A 47 -10.79 4.51 1.64
CA ILE A 47 -10.05 4.88 2.84
C ILE A 47 -11.02 5.01 4.01
N ARG A 48 -10.65 4.44 5.16
CA ARG A 48 -11.34 4.62 6.44
C ARG A 48 -10.33 5.07 7.49
N TYR A 49 -10.67 6.14 8.20
CA TYR A 49 -9.87 6.63 9.32
C TYR A 49 -10.35 6.03 10.65
N PRO A 50 -9.45 5.74 11.60
CA PRO A 50 -9.83 5.28 12.93
C PRO A 50 -10.61 6.36 13.68
N TRP A 51 -11.50 5.95 14.56
CA TRP A 51 -12.21 6.87 15.45
C TRP A 51 -11.32 7.32 16.59
N GLY A 52 -11.34 8.62 16.86
CA GLY A 52 -10.88 9.18 18.14
C GLY A 52 -11.98 9.09 19.20
N SER A 53 -11.66 9.46 20.44
CA SER A 53 -12.64 9.50 21.54
C SER A 53 -13.74 10.54 21.34
N ASP A 54 -13.48 11.58 20.55
CA ASP A 54 -14.43 12.64 20.21
C ASP A 54 -15.28 12.25 18.98
N SER A 55 -16.54 11.87 19.23
CA SER A 55 -17.48 11.44 18.19
C SER A 55 -17.92 12.55 17.24
N THR A 56 -17.74 13.82 17.60
CA THR A 56 -18.06 14.94 16.70
C THR A 56 -17.05 15.09 15.56
N ARG A 57 -15.89 14.42 15.68
CA ARG A 57 -14.82 14.43 14.69
C ARG A 57 -14.75 13.15 13.85
N TRP A 58 -15.68 12.22 14.03
CA TRP A 58 -15.72 11.00 13.23
C TRP A 58 -16.05 11.34 11.79
N GLN A 59 -15.30 10.75 10.87
CA GLN A 59 -15.46 10.93 9.43
C GLN A 59 -16.10 9.69 8.83
N ALA A 60 -16.85 9.87 7.75
CA ALA A 60 -17.33 8.76 6.94
C ALA A 60 -16.16 8.12 6.17
N ASP A 61 -16.38 6.90 5.67
CA ASP A 61 -15.43 6.29 4.74
C ASP A 61 -15.35 7.11 3.45
N GLU A 62 -14.15 7.25 2.92
CA GLU A 62 -13.87 7.94 1.67
C GLU A 62 -13.69 6.95 0.51
N HIS A 63 -14.20 7.32 -0.66
CA HIS A 63 -14.06 6.57 -1.90
C HIS A 63 -13.66 7.54 -3.00
N ILE A 64 -12.36 7.73 -3.18
CA ILE A 64 -11.81 8.82 -4.00
C ILE A 64 -11.45 8.28 -5.37
N ALA A 65 -12.17 8.75 -6.40
CA ALA A 65 -11.86 8.43 -7.79
C ALA A 65 -10.70 9.30 -8.30
N CYS A 66 -9.65 8.65 -8.79
CA CYS A 66 -8.44 9.28 -9.32
C CYS A 66 -8.14 8.73 -10.72
N THR A 67 -8.02 9.61 -11.71
CA THR A 67 -7.45 9.26 -13.01
C THR A 67 -5.93 9.40 -12.95
N SER A 68 -5.21 8.69 -13.82
CA SER A 68 -3.75 8.82 -13.91
C SER A 68 -3.34 9.99 -14.83
N PRO A 69 -2.23 10.69 -14.56
CA PRO A 69 -1.33 10.48 -13.41
C PRO A 69 -1.91 11.05 -12.10
N SER A 70 -1.74 10.33 -11.00
CA SER A 70 -2.18 10.76 -9.67
C SER A 70 -1.34 10.14 -8.55
N VAL A 71 -1.38 10.76 -7.37
CA VAL A 71 -0.77 10.23 -6.14
C VAL A 71 -1.80 10.31 -5.02
N ALA A 72 -2.10 9.16 -4.40
CA ALA A 72 -2.85 9.11 -3.15
C ALA A 72 -1.87 8.94 -1.98
N ILE A 73 -1.89 9.86 -1.02
CA ILE A 73 -1.10 9.79 0.21
C ILE A 73 -1.98 9.24 1.32
N ILE A 74 -1.54 8.17 1.96
CA ILE A 74 -2.31 7.39 2.93
C ILE A 74 -1.53 7.35 4.25
N PRO A 75 -1.98 8.12 5.27
CA PRO A 75 -1.30 8.17 6.54
C PRO A 75 -1.63 6.96 7.43
N PRO A 76 -0.71 6.52 8.30
CA PRO A 76 -1.03 5.52 9.32
C PRO A 76 -2.02 6.07 10.37
N PRO A 77 -2.95 5.27 10.93
CA PRO A 77 -3.27 3.89 10.60
C PRO A 77 -4.54 3.76 9.73
N ALA A 78 -4.66 4.58 8.68
CA ALA A 78 -5.83 4.53 7.82
C ALA A 78 -5.97 3.15 7.15
N ILE A 79 -7.16 2.55 7.25
CA ILE A 79 -7.51 1.32 6.55
C ILE A 79 -7.79 1.69 5.10
N HIS A 80 -7.19 0.98 4.16
CA HIS A 80 -7.37 1.30 2.75
C HIS A 80 -7.23 0.10 1.81
N THR A 81 -7.80 0.26 0.61
CA THR A 81 -7.55 -0.58 -0.56
C THR A 81 -7.70 0.26 -1.82
N THR A 82 -6.97 -0.09 -2.87
CA THR A 82 -7.08 0.55 -4.18
C THR A 82 -7.79 -0.40 -5.14
N GLN A 83 -8.83 0.08 -5.80
CA GLN A 83 -9.57 -0.65 -6.83
C GLN A 83 -9.30 0.00 -8.19
N ASP A 84 -8.87 -0.79 -9.18
CA ASP A 84 -8.89 -0.37 -10.58
C ASP A 84 -10.32 -0.48 -11.12
N VAL A 85 -10.85 0.62 -11.63
CA VAL A 85 -12.19 0.74 -12.21
C VAL A 85 -12.17 1.28 -13.65
N GLY A 86 -10.98 1.50 -14.21
CA GLY A 86 -10.82 2.04 -15.56
C GLY A 86 -11.00 0.99 -16.64
N GLU A 87 -10.90 1.40 -17.90
CA GLU A 87 -10.77 0.50 -19.05
C GLU A 87 -9.30 0.39 -19.50
N GLY A 88 -8.95 -0.68 -20.22
CA GLY A 88 -7.60 -0.85 -20.76
C GLY A 88 -6.55 -1.27 -19.74
N THR A 89 -5.37 -0.64 -19.78
CA THR A 89 -4.21 -1.01 -18.94
C THR A 89 -4.14 -0.11 -17.71
N ALA A 90 -3.85 -0.71 -16.56
CA ALA A 90 -3.54 0.02 -15.34
C ALA A 90 -2.10 -0.23 -14.90
N ARG A 91 -1.51 0.80 -14.26
CA ARG A 91 -0.15 0.77 -13.73
C ARG A 91 -0.06 1.63 -12.48
N LEU A 92 0.35 0.99 -11.39
CA LEU A 92 0.51 1.61 -10.07
C LEU A 92 1.91 1.33 -9.53
N VAL A 93 2.38 2.23 -8.68
CA VAL A 93 3.58 2.04 -7.85
C VAL A 93 3.21 2.40 -6.42
N ASP A 94 3.45 1.50 -5.47
CA ASP A 94 3.34 1.84 -4.05
C ASP A 94 4.70 2.24 -3.49
N ILE A 95 4.72 3.32 -2.71
CA ILE A 95 5.92 3.88 -2.08
C ILE A 95 5.66 3.94 -0.58
N PHE A 96 6.57 3.40 0.22
CA PHE A 96 6.45 3.34 1.68
C PHE A 96 7.57 4.13 2.34
N ALA A 97 7.23 4.93 3.35
CA ALA A 97 8.17 5.69 4.16
C ALA A 97 7.81 5.61 5.66
N PRO A 98 8.67 5.03 6.52
CA PRO A 98 9.86 4.23 6.20
C PRO A 98 9.54 2.95 5.41
N PRO A 99 10.55 2.16 4.97
CA PRO A 99 10.32 0.83 4.38
C PRO A 99 9.44 -0.03 5.30
N ARG A 100 8.48 -0.76 4.74
CA ARG A 100 7.66 -1.70 5.52
C ARG A 100 8.48 -2.91 5.97
N ALA A 101 8.56 -3.10 7.28
CA ALA A 101 9.42 -4.09 7.91
C ALA A 101 9.07 -5.54 7.53
N ASP A 102 7.77 -5.84 7.49
CA ASP A 102 7.24 -7.16 7.18
C ASP A 102 7.64 -7.67 5.79
N PHE A 103 7.91 -6.79 4.82
CA PHE A 103 8.39 -7.15 3.49
C PHE A 103 9.91 -6.99 3.37
N ALA A 104 10.48 -5.99 4.02
CA ALA A 104 11.93 -5.78 4.01
C ALA A 104 12.68 -6.98 4.59
N LEU A 105 12.10 -7.64 5.61
CA LEU A 105 12.74 -8.77 6.28
C LEU A 105 12.45 -10.13 5.64
N ARG A 106 11.62 -10.18 4.59
CA ARG A 106 11.33 -11.43 3.86
C ARG A 106 12.48 -11.73 2.89
N PRO A 107 13.16 -12.89 3.03
CA PRO A 107 14.22 -13.28 2.10
C PRO A 107 13.72 -13.29 0.65
N SER A 108 14.53 -12.76 -0.27
CA SER A 108 14.27 -12.74 -1.71
C SER A 108 13.05 -11.93 -2.17
N PHE A 109 12.39 -11.19 -1.27
CA PHE A 109 11.24 -10.34 -1.61
C PHE A 109 11.69 -8.96 -2.15
N VAL A 110 12.87 -8.52 -1.73
CA VAL A 110 13.51 -7.26 -2.11
C VAL A 110 14.61 -7.55 -3.14
N LEU A 111 14.47 -7.02 -4.35
CA LEU A 111 15.34 -7.32 -5.49
C LEU A 111 16.76 -6.79 -5.32
N ASN A 112 16.91 -5.69 -4.58
CA ASN A 112 18.21 -5.06 -4.29
C ASN A 112 18.66 -5.29 -2.84
N GLU A 113 18.28 -6.42 -2.24
CA GLU A 113 18.61 -6.72 -0.83
C GLU A 113 20.12 -6.83 -0.57
N ALA A 114 20.91 -7.21 -1.58
CA ALA A 114 22.37 -7.28 -1.50
C ALA A 114 23.04 -5.89 -1.55
N ASP A 115 22.37 -4.89 -2.13
CA ASP A 115 22.92 -3.55 -2.32
C ASP A 115 22.67 -2.65 -1.10
N TYR A 116 21.59 -2.90 -0.36
CA TYR A 116 21.18 -2.08 0.78
C TYR A 116 20.79 -2.94 1.98
N LEU A 117 21.54 -2.73 3.07
CA LEU A 117 21.25 -3.33 4.38
C LEU A 117 19.85 -2.94 4.87
N VAL A 118 19.27 -3.81 5.67
CA VAL A 118 18.06 -3.52 6.43
C VAL A 118 18.34 -2.31 7.34
N PRO A 119 17.48 -1.28 7.37
CA PRO A 119 17.63 -0.16 8.30
C PRO A 119 17.66 -0.66 9.76
N GLU A 120 18.54 -0.08 10.57
CA GLU A 120 18.61 -0.39 12.00
C GLU A 120 17.26 -0.09 12.68
N GLY A 121 16.81 -0.97 13.56
CA GLY A 121 15.54 -0.83 14.28
C GLY A 121 14.28 -1.21 13.49
N LEU A 122 14.38 -1.53 12.19
CA LEU A 122 13.22 -1.89 11.37
C LEU A 122 12.53 -3.18 11.86
N GLU A 123 13.25 -4.09 12.51
CA GLU A 123 12.71 -5.34 13.06
C GLU A 123 11.62 -5.11 14.13
N ALA A 124 11.72 -4.03 14.92
CA ALA A 124 10.72 -3.69 15.93
C ALA A 124 9.38 -3.24 15.30
N ALA A 125 9.40 -2.77 14.06
CA ALA A 125 8.24 -2.28 13.30
C ALA A 125 7.42 -3.40 12.64
N ALA A 126 7.96 -4.62 12.47
CA ALA A 126 7.33 -5.70 11.70
C ALA A 126 5.94 -6.15 12.19
N LYS A 127 5.54 -5.81 13.42
CA LYS A 127 4.25 -6.20 14.02
C LYS A 127 3.15 -5.14 13.91
N ARG A 128 3.40 -4.03 13.21
CA ARG A 128 2.55 -2.84 13.19
C ARG A 128 1.70 -2.71 11.93
N SER A 129 1.41 -3.81 11.24
CA SER A 129 0.55 -3.79 10.04
C SER A 129 -0.39 -5.00 10.05
N GLY A 130 -1.56 -4.87 9.42
CA GLY A 130 -2.57 -5.92 9.43
C GLY A 130 -3.68 -5.73 8.39
N GLY A 131 -4.60 -6.70 8.33
CA GLY A 131 -5.72 -6.73 7.39
C GLY A 131 -5.59 -7.84 6.33
N ALA A 132 -6.38 -7.73 5.27
CA ALA A 132 -6.37 -8.69 4.18
C ALA A 132 -5.11 -8.51 3.31
N MET A 133 -4.41 -9.60 3.05
CA MET A 133 -3.32 -9.64 2.08
C MET A 133 -3.81 -10.28 0.78
N SER A 134 -3.27 -9.82 -0.35
CA SER A 134 -3.53 -10.45 -1.63
C SER A 134 -2.66 -11.69 -1.85
N ALA A 135 -3.12 -12.59 -2.73
CA ALA A 135 -2.49 -13.86 -3.11
C ALA A 135 -0.96 -13.78 -3.31
N TRP A 136 -0.49 -12.77 -4.06
CA TRP A 136 0.95 -12.62 -4.31
C TRP A 136 1.75 -12.24 -3.05
N GLN A 137 1.13 -11.58 -2.07
CA GLN A 137 1.75 -11.20 -0.80
C GLN A 137 1.82 -12.38 0.18
N THR A 138 0.92 -13.34 0.05
CA THR A 138 0.88 -14.57 0.88
C THR A 138 1.62 -15.74 0.24
N GLY A 139 1.92 -15.67 -1.05
CA GLY A 139 2.53 -16.79 -1.80
C GLY A 139 1.55 -17.94 -2.07
N THR A 140 0.26 -17.64 -2.10
CA THR A 140 -0.86 -18.57 -2.35
C THR A 140 -1.65 -18.11 -3.56
#